data_AF-A0A9E4GNY8-F1
#
_entry.id   AF-A0A9E4GNY8-F1
#
_cell.length_a   1.000
_cell.length_b   1.000
_cell.length_c   1.000
_cell.angle_alpha   90.00
_cell.angle_beta   90.00
_cell.angle_gamma   90.00
#
_symmetry.space_group_name_H-M   'P 1'
#
loop_
_entity.id
_entity.type
_entity.pdbx_description
1 polymer ?
#
loop_
_entity_poly.entity_id
_entity_poly.type
_entity_poly.pdbx_seq_one_letter_code
_entity_poly.pdbx_strand_id
1 'polypeptide(L)'
;MLHDSQGTSQLQSLLSQGGLLTAPGVYDGLSARIAEAAGFAALYISGGAISRSMGYPDLGLVTQTEMLKRLEEIRAVTRLPLIMDADTGYGNAINVLRTVRAYERAGAAALHIEDQVEPKRCGHYEGKEIIEAHEMCQKIRAACAARDRLLIIARTDARAVSGLEAAIERGQAYAQAGADVIFVEAPQSLQEIERIAQAVRAPLLINMFWGGKTPLVPPERLAALGYRIMIVPSDLQRAAIRAMQRAAAAIRQDGNTAALADEMVSFAEREQVIGAPEVETLQKRFL
;
A
#
# COMPACT_ATOMS: atom_id res chain seq x y z
N MET A 1 12.12 -24.99 -0.09
CA MET A 1 11.75 -23.56 -0.11
C MET A 1 10.39 -23.46 0.55
N LEU A 2 10.35 -22.99 1.80
CA LEU A 2 9.09 -22.83 2.52
C LEU A 2 8.37 -21.64 1.91
N HIS A 3 7.21 -21.87 1.30
CA HIS A 3 6.27 -20.82 0.93
C HIS A 3 6.01 -19.99 2.20
N ASP A 4 6.25 -18.68 2.14
CA ASP A 4 6.04 -17.75 3.27
C ASP A 4 4.53 -17.50 3.46
N SER A 5 3.79 -18.57 3.76
CA SER A 5 2.35 -18.54 4.07
C SER A 5 2.05 -17.88 5.42
N GLN A 6 3.08 -17.45 6.16
CA GLN A 6 2.95 -16.82 7.46
C GLN A 6 2.39 -15.41 7.34
N GLY A 7 2.91 -14.58 6.43
CA GLY A 7 2.45 -13.20 6.26
C GLY A 7 0.95 -13.11 5.93
N THR A 8 0.49 -13.93 4.99
CA THR A 8 -0.94 -14.00 4.64
C THR A 8 -1.82 -14.48 5.79
N SER A 9 -1.40 -15.53 6.49
CA SER A 9 -2.19 -16.07 7.61
C SER A 9 -2.22 -15.09 8.80
N GLN A 10 -1.12 -14.36 9.02
CA GLN A 10 -1.06 -13.28 10.00
C GLN A 10 -1.99 -12.12 9.61
N LEU A 11 -2.00 -11.69 8.35
CA LEU A 11 -2.94 -10.66 7.88
C LEU A 11 -4.39 -11.11 8.06
N GLN A 12 -4.72 -12.33 7.66
CA GLN A 12 -6.06 -12.91 7.87
C GLN A 12 -6.45 -12.90 9.35
N SER A 13 -5.53 -13.29 10.24
CA SER A 13 -5.75 -13.23 11.69
C SER A 13 -6.03 -11.80 12.16
N LEU A 14 -5.21 -10.83 11.76
CA LEU A 14 -5.39 -9.41 12.11
C LEU A 14 -6.74 -8.87 11.65
N LEU A 15 -7.19 -9.22 10.44
CA LEU A 15 -8.50 -8.80 9.93
C LEU A 15 -9.67 -9.48 10.66
N SER A 16 -9.47 -10.72 11.13
CA SER A 16 -10.50 -11.51 11.83
C SER A 16 -10.68 -11.13 13.31
N GLN A 17 -9.62 -10.65 13.97
CA GLN A 17 -9.65 -10.26 15.39
C GLN A 17 -10.51 -9.01 15.66
N GLY A 18 -10.89 -8.29 14.61
CA GLY A 18 -11.63 -7.04 14.70
C GLY A 18 -10.72 -5.83 14.95
N GLY A 19 -11.28 -4.63 14.82
CA GLY A 19 -10.51 -3.38 14.85
C GLY A 19 -10.04 -2.92 13.47
N LEU A 20 -9.24 -1.85 13.47
CA LEU A 20 -8.67 -1.25 12.26
C LEU A 20 -7.17 -1.52 12.22
N LEU A 21 -6.71 -2.20 11.18
CA LEU A 21 -5.29 -2.37 10.89
C LEU A 21 -4.78 -1.13 10.14
N THR A 22 -3.89 -0.37 10.76
CA THR A 22 -3.19 0.74 10.10
C THR A 22 -1.91 0.22 9.44
N ALA A 23 -1.76 0.45 8.13
CA ALA A 23 -0.58 0.07 7.36
C ALA A 23 0.05 1.32 6.70
N PRO A 24 1.21 1.80 7.19
CA PRO A 24 1.88 2.94 6.58
C PRO A 24 2.48 2.57 5.22
N GLY A 25 2.54 3.57 4.34
CA GLY A 25 3.17 3.47 3.03
C GLY A 25 4.68 3.41 3.12
N VAL A 26 5.26 2.33 2.62
CA VAL A 26 6.70 2.11 2.50
C VAL A 26 7.06 1.93 1.02
N TYR A 27 8.31 2.23 0.67
CA TYR A 27 8.80 2.20 -0.72
C TYR A 27 10.19 1.58 -0.87
N ASP A 28 10.87 1.26 0.23
CA ASP A 28 12.18 0.60 0.27
C ASP A 28 12.41 -0.12 1.62
N GLY A 29 13.56 -0.78 1.76
CA GLY A 29 13.91 -1.49 3.00
C GLY A 29 14.10 -0.57 4.21
N LEU A 30 14.57 0.67 4.00
CA LEU A 30 14.76 1.63 5.08
C LEU A 30 13.42 2.07 5.69
N SER A 31 12.49 2.50 4.84
CA SER A 31 11.14 2.88 5.25
C SER A 31 10.37 1.71 5.89
N ALA A 32 10.58 0.49 5.41
CA ALA A 32 10.02 -0.72 6.02
C ALA A 32 10.52 -0.94 7.45
N ARG A 33 11.84 -0.86 7.69
CA ARG A 33 12.41 -1.01 9.04
C ARG A 33 11.98 0.09 9.99
N ILE A 34 11.90 1.34 9.51
CA ILE A 34 11.42 2.47 10.31
C ILE A 34 9.96 2.24 10.74
N ALA A 35 9.10 1.80 9.81
CA ALA A 35 7.71 1.50 10.13
C ALA A 35 7.58 0.29 11.09
N GLU A 36 8.34 -0.78 10.89
CA GLU A 36 8.34 -1.93 11.79
C GLU A 36 8.82 -1.54 13.21
N ALA A 37 9.89 -0.75 13.32
CA ALA A 37 10.39 -0.24 14.59
C ALA A 37 9.38 0.68 15.32
N ALA A 38 8.51 1.37 14.57
CA ALA A 38 7.41 2.15 15.13
C ALA A 38 6.24 1.29 15.66
N GLY A 39 6.31 -0.05 15.50
CA GLY A 39 5.33 -0.99 16.06
C GLY A 39 4.13 -1.28 15.16
N PHE A 40 4.19 -0.94 13.87
CA PHE A 40 3.12 -1.30 12.93
C PHE A 40 3.04 -2.82 12.71
N ALA A 41 1.82 -3.36 12.62
CA ALA A 41 1.59 -4.79 12.47
C ALA A 41 1.52 -5.27 11.00
N ALA A 42 1.47 -4.36 10.04
CA ALA A 42 1.51 -4.62 8.60
C ALA A 42 2.02 -3.37 7.86
N LEU A 43 2.52 -3.57 6.64
CA LEU A 43 3.04 -2.48 5.79
C LEU A 43 2.30 -2.43 4.46
N TYR A 44 2.10 -1.21 3.94
CA TYR A 44 1.56 -0.99 2.61
C TYR A 44 2.67 -0.59 1.65
N ILE A 45 2.87 -1.35 0.57
CA ILE A 45 3.87 -1.02 -0.45
C ILE A 45 3.19 -0.14 -1.50
N SER A 46 3.48 1.15 -1.45
CA SER A 46 2.82 2.14 -2.29
C SER A 46 3.47 2.25 -3.68
N GLY A 47 2.70 1.98 -4.75
CA GLY A 47 3.18 2.18 -6.11
C GLY A 47 3.53 3.64 -6.40
N GLY A 48 2.70 4.56 -5.90
CA GLY A 48 2.96 5.99 -6.02
C GLY A 48 4.23 6.46 -5.29
N ALA A 49 4.55 5.89 -4.12
CA ALA A 49 5.79 6.21 -3.42
C ALA A 49 7.01 5.59 -4.12
N ILE A 50 6.89 4.35 -4.63
CA ILE A 50 7.96 3.70 -5.39
C ILE A 50 8.30 4.49 -6.65
N SER A 51 7.30 4.87 -7.46
CA SER A 51 7.53 5.67 -8.67
C SER A 51 8.29 6.97 -8.37
N ARG A 52 7.88 7.68 -7.32
CA ARG A 52 8.53 8.93 -6.89
C ARG A 52 9.94 8.71 -6.34
N SER A 53 10.20 7.57 -5.68
CA SER A 53 11.56 7.20 -5.27
C SER A 53 12.50 6.96 -6.45
N MET A 54 11.93 6.60 -7.61
CA MET A 54 12.65 6.44 -8.89
C MET A 54 12.74 7.75 -9.68
N GLY A 55 12.19 8.85 -9.17
CA GLY A 55 12.17 10.15 -9.84
C GLY A 55 11.05 10.31 -10.89
N TYR A 56 10.11 9.38 -10.95
CA TYR A 56 8.99 9.42 -11.88
C TYR A 56 7.67 9.85 -11.21
N PRO A 57 6.76 10.49 -11.96
CA PRO A 57 5.39 10.69 -11.49
C PRO A 57 4.62 9.36 -11.49
N ASP A 58 3.58 9.29 -10.66
CA ASP A 58 2.70 8.12 -10.57
C ASP A 58 1.65 8.14 -11.68
N LEU A 59 2.08 7.75 -12.88
CA LEU A 59 1.32 7.76 -14.14
C LEU A 59 1.45 6.44 -14.91
N GLY A 60 1.55 5.31 -14.21
CA GLY A 60 1.64 3.98 -14.84
C GLY A 60 2.94 3.71 -15.60
N LEU A 61 4.03 4.41 -15.26
CA LEU A 61 5.34 4.24 -15.93
C LEU A 61 6.16 3.08 -15.35
N VAL A 62 5.98 2.78 -14.06
CA VAL A 62 6.71 1.72 -13.38
C VAL A 62 6.11 0.38 -13.74
N THR A 63 6.96 -0.57 -14.14
CA THR A 63 6.54 -1.88 -14.59
C THR A 63 6.31 -2.87 -13.44
N GLN A 64 5.56 -3.94 -13.74
CA GLN A 64 5.36 -5.08 -12.82
C GLN A 64 6.67 -5.65 -12.28
N THR A 65 7.70 -5.73 -13.12
CA THR A 65 9.00 -6.31 -12.73
C THR A 65 9.74 -5.41 -11.75
N GLU A 66 9.67 -4.09 -11.92
CA GLU A 66 10.29 -3.12 -11.02
C GLU A 66 9.59 -3.12 -9.65
N MET A 67 8.26 -3.21 -9.66
CA MET A 67 7.45 -3.35 -8.44
C MET A 67 7.72 -4.67 -7.72
N LEU A 68 7.83 -5.79 -8.44
CA LEU A 68 8.23 -7.09 -7.90
C LEU A 68 9.61 -7.02 -7.22
N LYS A 69 10.59 -6.43 -7.90
CA LYS A 69 11.94 -6.26 -7.33
C LYS A 69 11.89 -5.50 -6.02
N ARG A 70 11.07 -4.44 -5.95
CA ARG A 70 10.93 -3.67 -4.71
C ARG A 70 10.27 -4.46 -3.58
N LEU A 71 9.26 -5.27 -3.90
CA LEU A 71 8.65 -6.19 -2.96
C LEU A 71 9.67 -7.18 -2.39
N GLU A 72 10.53 -7.77 -3.24
CA GLU A 72 11.60 -8.69 -2.81
C GLU A 72 12.62 -8.01 -1.87
N GLU A 73 13.04 -6.79 -2.20
CA GLU A 73 13.95 -5.98 -1.36
C GLU A 73 13.34 -5.68 0.02
N ILE A 74 12.05 -5.31 0.07
CA ILE A 74 11.34 -5.05 1.32
C ILE A 74 11.13 -6.33 2.12
N ARG A 75 10.70 -7.42 1.48
CA ARG A 75 10.47 -8.71 2.13
C ARG A 75 11.75 -9.24 2.77
N ALA A 76 12.92 -8.97 2.19
CA ALA A 76 14.21 -9.43 2.73
C ALA A 76 14.55 -8.88 4.12
N VAL A 77 13.97 -7.73 4.52
CA VAL A 77 14.33 -7.04 5.77
C VAL A 77 13.27 -7.03 6.85
N THR A 78 12.06 -7.48 6.55
CA THR A 78 10.93 -7.53 7.50
C THR A 78 10.27 -8.90 7.48
N ARG A 79 9.49 -9.26 8.51
CA ARG A 79 8.57 -10.41 8.50
C ARG A 79 7.09 -10.00 8.56
N LEU A 80 6.79 -8.71 8.65
CA LEU A 80 5.42 -8.22 8.67
C LEU A 80 4.65 -8.57 7.38
N PRO A 81 3.31 -8.70 7.45
CA PRO A 81 2.47 -8.80 6.27
C PRO A 81 2.60 -7.58 5.37
N LEU A 82 2.69 -7.82 4.07
CA LEU A 82 2.87 -6.77 3.04
C LEU A 82 1.62 -6.68 2.16
N ILE A 83 1.02 -5.50 2.09
CA ILE A 83 -0.11 -5.18 1.22
C ILE A 83 0.43 -4.43 0.00
N MET A 84 0.36 -5.05 -1.17
CA MET A 84 1.01 -4.55 -2.39
C MET A 84 0.05 -3.77 -3.29
N ASP A 85 0.48 -2.62 -3.78
CA ASP A 85 -0.15 -1.94 -4.91
C ASP A 85 0.20 -2.63 -6.23
N ALA A 86 -0.79 -3.17 -6.92
CA ALA A 86 -0.61 -3.83 -8.22
C ALA A 86 -1.23 -3.04 -9.37
N ASP A 87 -1.56 -1.76 -9.16
CA ASP A 87 -2.16 -0.88 -10.17
C ASP A 87 -3.37 -1.57 -10.84
N THR A 88 -3.42 -1.64 -12.17
CA THR A 88 -4.49 -2.30 -12.94
C THR A 88 -4.27 -3.82 -13.13
N GLY A 89 -3.23 -4.38 -12.51
CA GLY A 89 -2.73 -5.73 -12.75
C GLY A 89 -1.72 -5.86 -13.90
N TYR A 90 -1.22 -4.72 -14.42
CA TYR A 90 -0.23 -4.61 -15.50
C TYR A 90 -0.68 -5.25 -16.83
N GLY A 91 -1.94 -5.03 -17.20
CA GLY A 91 -2.54 -5.48 -18.45
C GLY A 91 -3.97 -6.00 -18.27
N ASN A 92 -4.31 -7.08 -18.98
CA ASN A 92 -5.63 -7.70 -18.92
C ASN A 92 -5.69 -8.81 -17.85
N ALA A 93 -6.80 -9.56 -17.79
CA ALA A 93 -6.99 -10.66 -16.84
C ALA A 93 -5.87 -11.72 -16.87
N ILE A 94 -5.23 -11.96 -18.02
CA ILE A 94 -4.11 -12.91 -18.13
C ILE A 94 -2.84 -12.36 -17.49
N ASN A 95 -2.60 -11.05 -17.63
CA ASN A 95 -1.50 -10.38 -16.92
C ASN A 95 -1.70 -10.44 -15.40
N VAL A 96 -2.94 -10.25 -14.93
CA VAL A 96 -3.30 -10.36 -13.51
C VAL A 96 -2.91 -11.74 -12.94
N LEU A 97 -3.14 -12.84 -13.67
CA LEU A 97 -2.73 -14.18 -13.25
C LEU A 97 -1.22 -14.25 -12.95
N ARG A 98 -0.41 -13.68 -13.84
CA ARG A 98 1.05 -13.65 -13.69
C ARG A 98 1.45 -12.77 -12.51
N THR A 99 0.85 -11.58 -12.38
CA THR A 99 1.12 -10.62 -11.31
C THR A 99 0.85 -11.22 -9.93
N VAL A 100 -0.32 -11.81 -9.73
CA VAL A 100 -0.72 -12.45 -8.45
C VAL A 100 0.28 -13.53 -8.05
N ARG A 101 0.58 -14.48 -8.96
CA ARG A 101 1.54 -15.57 -8.68
C ARG A 101 2.94 -15.06 -8.36
N ALA A 102 3.38 -14.00 -9.05
CA ALA A 102 4.70 -13.43 -8.82
C ALA A 102 4.77 -12.73 -7.46
N TYR A 103 3.78 -11.90 -7.13
CA TYR A 103 3.77 -11.13 -5.88
C TYR A 103 3.57 -12.04 -4.67
N GLU A 104 2.68 -13.04 -4.77
CA GLU A 104 2.48 -14.02 -3.70
C GLU A 104 3.76 -14.83 -3.44
N ARG A 105 4.44 -15.29 -4.50
CA ARG A 105 5.72 -16.01 -4.36
C ARG A 105 6.82 -15.15 -3.72
N ALA A 106 6.80 -13.84 -3.98
CA ALA A 106 7.72 -12.88 -3.36
C ALA A 106 7.33 -12.49 -1.93
N GLY A 107 6.22 -13.01 -1.39
CA GLY A 107 5.83 -12.84 0.01
C GLY A 107 4.85 -11.70 0.27
N ALA A 108 4.13 -11.21 -0.75
CA ALA A 108 2.97 -10.34 -0.52
C ALA A 108 1.87 -11.12 0.23
N ALA A 109 1.26 -10.49 1.24
CA ALA A 109 0.14 -11.06 1.99
C ALA A 109 -1.21 -10.68 1.37
N ALA A 110 -1.26 -9.51 0.75
CA ALA A 110 -2.38 -9.02 -0.04
C ALA A 110 -1.87 -8.20 -1.21
N LEU A 111 -2.70 -8.02 -2.23
CA LEU A 111 -2.53 -6.96 -3.21
C LEU A 111 -3.86 -6.30 -3.53
N HIS A 112 -3.82 -5.05 -3.97
CA HIS A 112 -4.98 -4.42 -4.59
C HIS A 112 -4.80 -4.23 -6.09
N ILE A 113 -5.89 -4.43 -6.83
CA ILE A 113 -6.03 -4.13 -8.26
C ILE A 113 -7.16 -3.11 -8.45
N GLU A 114 -6.97 -2.17 -9.37
CA GLU A 114 -7.90 -1.06 -9.62
C GLU A 114 -8.57 -1.12 -10.99
N ASP A 115 -9.75 -0.50 -11.08
CA ASP A 115 -10.58 -0.47 -12.29
C ASP A 115 -10.25 0.68 -13.25
N GLN A 116 -9.10 1.33 -13.10
CA GLN A 116 -8.66 2.36 -14.04
C GLN A 116 -8.27 1.76 -15.41
N VAL A 117 -8.44 2.56 -16.47
CA VAL A 117 -7.86 2.28 -17.79
C VAL A 117 -6.34 2.48 -17.72
N GLU A 118 -5.58 1.62 -18.40
CA GLU A 118 -4.12 1.73 -18.51
C GLU A 118 -3.74 2.70 -19.66
N PRO A 119 -2.77 3.62 -19.49
CA PRO A 119 -1.99 3.87 -18.27
C PRO A 119 -2.81 4.59 -17.21
N LYS A 120 -2.78 4.06 -15.98
CA LYS A 120 -3.53 4.62 -14.85
C LYS A 120 -2.96 5.94 -14.36
N ARG A 121 -3.75 6.68 -13.60
CA ARG A 121 -3.35 7.92 -12.91
C ARG A 121 -3.45 7.75 -11.40
N CYS A 122 -2.55 8.41 -10.66
CA CYS A 122 -2.67 8.51 -9.20
C CYS A 122 -4.09 8.96 -8.77
N GLY A 123 -4.65 8.36 -7.72
CA GLY A 123 -6.05 8.59 -7.28
C GLY A 123 -6.42 10.06 -6.98
N HIS A 124 -5.43 10.90 -6.71
CA HIS A 124 -5.61 12.34 -6.46
C HIS A 124 -5.58 13.23 -7.71
N TYR A 125 -5.22 12.71 -8.89
CA TYR A 125 -5.29 13.46 -10.15
C TYR A 125 -6.72 13.49 -10.74
N GLU A 126 -6.98 14.48 -11.59
CA GLU A 126 -8.20 14.59 -12.40
C GLU A 126 -8.04 13.82 -13.73
N GLY A 127 -9.16 13.58 -14.42
CA GLY A 127 -9.18 12.93 -15.74
C GLY A 127 -8.90 11.42 -15.69
N LYS A 128 -9.42 10.75 -14.66
CA LYS A 128 -9.38 9.28 -14.56
C LYS A 128 -10.45 8.67 -15.44
N GLU A 129 -10.11 7.55 -16.07
CA GLU A 129 -11.03 6.71 -16.83
C GLU A 129 -11.03 5.33 -16.19
N ILE A 130 -12.19 4.67 -16.20
CA ILE A 130 -12.37 3.34 -15.62
C ILE A 130 -12.91 2.38 -16.67
N ILE A 131 -12.51 1.11 -16.56
CA ILE A 131 -13.04 0.03 -17.38
C ILE A 131 -14.49 -0.32 -16.99
N GLU A 132 -15.15 -1.08 -17.85
CA GLU A 132 -16.47 -1.64 -17.56
C GLU A 132 -16.42 -2.54 -16.32
N ALA A 133 -17.47 -2.49 -15.48
CA ALA A 133 -17.51 -3.25 -14.24
C ALA A 133 -17.36 -4.76 -14.48
N HIS A 134 -17.91 -5.26 -15.59
CA HIS A 134 -17.75 -6.66 -16.00
C HIS A 134 -16.28 -7.02 -16.25
N GLU A 135 -15.51 -6.16 -16.91
CA GLU A 135 -14.09 -6.41 -17.16
C GLU A 135 -13.29 -6.49 -15.86
N MET A 136 -13.54 -5.56 -14.93
CA MET A 136 -12.91 -5.60 -13.61
C MET A 136 -13.29 -6.87 -12.83
N CYS A 137 -14.56 -7.29 -12.88
CA CYS A 137 -14.99 -8.56 -12.31
C CYS A 137 -14.22 -9.76 -12.90
N GLN A 138 -13.90 -9.77 -14.20
CA GLN A 138 -13.09 -10.82 -14.81
C GLN A 138 -11.63 -10.78 -14.31
N LYS A 139 -11.05 -9.59 -14.14
CA LYS A 139 -9.73 -9.43 -13.52
C LYS A 139 -9.71 -9.96 -12.08
N ILE A 140 -10.72 -9.65 -11.27
CA ILE A 140 -10.84 -10.16 -9.90
C ILE A 140 -10.97 -11.69 -9.90
N ARG A 141 -11.84 -12.28 -10.73
CA ARG A 141 -11.97 -13.74 -10.85
C ARG A 141 -10.66 -14.41 -11.26
N ALA A 142 -9.93 -13.81 -12.20
CA ALA A 142 -8.60 -14.27 -12.57
C ALA A 142 -7.64 -14.20 -11.38
N ALA A 143 -7.63 -13.11 -10.62
CA ALA A 143 -6.81 -12.98 -9.43
C ALA A 143 -7.11 -14.05 -8.37
N CYS A 144 -8.40 -14.29 -8.10
CA CYS A 144 -8.86 -15.34 -7.20
C CYS A 144 -8.49 -16.76 -7.70
N ALA A 145 -8.44 -16.98 -9.01
CA ALA A 145 -8.02 -18.26 -9.59
C ALA A 145 -6.49 -18.46 -9.58
N ALA A 146 -5.71 -17.37 -9.51
CA ALA A 146 -4.25 -17.41 -9.51
C ALA A 146 -3.62 -17.54 -8.13
N ARG A 147 -4.26 -16.99 -7.09
CA ARG A 147 -3.76 -17.02 -5.71
C ARG A 147 -3.75 -18.43 -5.13
N ASP A 148 -2.83 -18.69 -4.23
CA ASP A 148 -2.89 -19.81 -3.28
C ASP A 148 -3.65 -19.37 -2.01
N ARG A 149 -3.15 -18.36 -1.31
CA ARG A 149 -3.72 -17.83 -0.06
C ARG A 149 -3.88 -16.31 -0.03
N LEU A 150 -3.12 -15.59 -0.87
CA LEU A 150 -3.02 -14.13 -0.91
C LEU A 150 -4.41 -13.45 -0.96
N LEU A 151 -4.59 -12.38 -0.18
CA LEU A 151 -5.84 -11.63 -0.19
C LEU A 151 -5.92 -10.67 -1.40
N ILE A 152 -7.07 -10.65 -2.05
CA ILE A 152 -7.38 -9.79 -3.19
C ILE A 152 -8.24 -8.63 -2.70
N ILE A 153 -7.69 -7.43 -2.85
CA ILE A 153 -8.38 -6.17 -2.56
C ILE A 153 -8.81 -5.58 -3.91
N ALA A 154 -10.10 -5.29 -4.08
CA ALA A 154 -10.59 -4.63 -5.29
C ALA A 154 -10.75 -3.13 -5.03
N ARG A 155 -9.99 -2.33 -5.76
CA ARG A 155 -10.06 -0.86 -5.74
C ARG A 155 -10.98 -0.36 -6.84
N THR A 156 -11.81 0.63 -6.51
CA THR A 156 -12.59 1.38 -7.51
C THR A 156 -12.32 2.88 -7.41
N ASP A 157 -12.03 3.51 -8.54
CA ASP A 157 -11.91 4.96 -8.69
C ASP A 157 -13.21 5.61 -9.19
N ALA A 158 -14.29 4.83 -9.29
CA ALA A 158 -15.57 5.25 -9.85
C ALA A 158 -16.25 6.39 -9.11
N ARG A 159 -15.90 6.67 -7.84
CA ARG A 159 -16.42 7.86 -7.14
C ARG A 159 -16.14 9.11 -7.97
N ALA A 160 -14.88 9.29 -8.39
CA ALA A 160 -14.48 10.49 -9.12
C ALA A 160 -15.06 10.57 -10.53
N VAL A 161 -15.33 9.42 -11.16
CA VAL A 161 -15.72 9.33 -12.58
C VAL A 161 -17.25 9.28 -12.76
N SER A 162 -17.94 8.52 -11.91
CA SER A 162 -19.35 8.15 -12.07
C SER A 162 -20.20 8.41 -10.82
N GLY A 163 -19.60 8.93 -9.74
CA GLY A 163 -20.30 9.25 -8.49
C GLY A 163 -20.32 8.10 -7.48
N LEU A 164 -20.80 8.40 -6.26
CA LEU A 164 -20.74 7.51 -5.11
C LEU A 164 -21.53 6.21 -5.30
N GLU A 165 -22.77 6.29 -5.78
CA GLU A 165 -23.63 5.11 -5.91
C GLU A 165 -23.08 4.12 -6.94
N ALA A 166 -22.56 4.60 -8.07
CA ALA A 166 -21.87 3.77 -9.05
C ALA A 166 -20.62 3.07 -8.46
N ALA A 167 -19.87 3.76 -7.58
CA ALA A 167 -18.74 3.17 -6.88
C ALA A 167 -19.16 2.09 -5.88
N ILE A 168 -20.29 2.29 -5.19
CA ILE A 168 -20.87 1.30 -4.27
C ILE A 168 -21.34 0.06 -5.03
N GLU A 169 -22.07 0.24 -6.14
CA GLU A 169 -22.53 -0.87 -6.99
C GLU A 169 -21.35 -1.69 -7.52
N ARG A 170 -20.29 -1.02 -7.98
CA ARG A 170 -19.03 -1.67 -8.37
C ARG A 170 -18.39 -2.42 -7.20
N GLY A 171 -18.27 -1.79 -6.03
CA GLY A 171 -17.74 -2.45 -4.83
C GLY A 171 -18.51 -3.72 -4.46
N GLN A 172 -19.84 -3.71 -4.56
CA GLN A 172 -20.68 -4.89 -4.34
C GLN A 172 -20.45 -5.97 -5.40
N ALA A 173 -20.38 -5.59 -6.69
CA ALA A 173 -20.10 -6.52 -7.78
C ALA A 173 -18.70 -7.16 -7.64
N TYR A 174 -17.70 -6.38 -7.21
CA TYR A 174 -16.33 -6.84 -7.01
C TYR A 174 -16.24 -7.81 -5.83
N ALA A 175 -16.99 -7.56 -4.75
CA ALA A 175 -17.12 -8.51 -3.64
C ALA A 175 -17.77 -9.83 -4.11
N GLN A 176 -18.84 -9.75 -4.92
CA GLN A 176 -19.49 -10.93 -5.50
C GLN A 176 -18.58 -11.69 -6.49
N ALA A 177 -17.64 -11.00 -7.14
CA ALA A 177 -16.64 -11.60 -8.03
C ALA A 177 -15.53 -12.36 -7.26
N GLY A 178 -15.40 -12.15 -5.95
CA GLY A 178 -14.49 -12.88 -5.07
C GLY A 178 -13.42 -12.05 -4.37
N ALA A 179 -13.45 -10.72 -4.48
CA ALA A 179 -12.53 -9.86 -3.73
C ALA A 179 -12.79 -10.00 -2.21
N ASP A 180 -11.73 -10.17 -1.41
CA ASP A 180 -11.87 -10.33 0.05
C ASP A 180 -12.01 -8.99 0.77
N VAL A 181 -11.54 -7.91 0.16
CA VAL A 181 -11.62 -6.55 0.69
C VAL A 181 -11.99 -5.58 -0.44
N ILE A 182 -12.81 -4.58 -0.14
CA ILE A 182 -13.18 -3.52 -1.09
C ILE A 182 -12.56 -2.20 -0.68
N PHE A 183 -12.00 -1.50 -1.66
CA PHE A 183 -11.42 -0.18 -1.52
C PHE A 183 -12.14 0.79 -2.47
N VAL A 184 -13.03 1.62 -1.92
CA VAL A 184 -13.62 2.75 -2.66
C VAL A 184 -12.72 3.96 -2.50
N GLU A 185 -12.12 4.44 -3.59
CA GLU A 185 -11.18 5.54 -3.54
C GLU A 185 -11.87 6.90 -3.38
N ALA A 186 -11.23 7.75 -2.58
CA ALA A 186 -11.55 9.17 -2.41
C ALA A 186 -13.02 9.53 -2.05
N PRO A 187 -13.66 8.88 -1.07
CA PRO A 187 -14.90 9.42 -0.50
C PRO A 187 -14.63 10.82 0.07
N GLN A 188 -15.56 11.76 -0.15
CA GLN A 188 -15.33 13.20 0.10
C GLN A 188 -15.96 13.73 1.40
N SER A 189 -16.69 12.91 2.13
CA SER A 189 -17.30 13.29 3.41
C SER A 189 -17.43 12.10 4.35
N LEU A 190 -17.65 12.37 5.64
CA LEU A 190 -17.98 11.31 6.60
C LEU A 190 -19.26 10.57 6.20
N GLN A 191 -20.25 11.27 5.63
CA GLN A 191 -21.49 10.67 5.16
C GLN A 191 -21.24 9.70 4.00
N GLU A 192 -20.34 10.02 3.07
CA GLU A 192 -19.95 9.09 1.99
C GLU A 192 -19.27 7.83 2.58
N ILE A 193 -18.36 8.00 3.55
CA ILE A 193 -17.68 6.89 4.24
C ILE A 193 -18.71 5.97 4.94
N GLU A 194 -19.66 6.55 5.66
CA GLU A 194 -20.74 5.81 6.34
C GLU A 194 -21.66 5.10 5.34
N ARG A 195 -21.99 5.76 4.24
CA ARG A 195 -22.84 5.21 3.17
C ARG A 195 -22.18 3.99 2.51
N ILE A 196 -20.88 4.05 2.22
CA ILE A 196 -20.09 2.92 1.68
C ILE A 196 -20.11 1.76 2.68
N ALA A 197 -19.78 2.04 3.95
CA ALA A 197 -19.79 1.07 5.04
C ALA A 197 -21.13 0.33 5.20
N GLN A 198 -22.25 1.04 5.04
CA GLN A 198 -23.58 0.45 5.16
C GLN A 198 -23.96 -0.43 3.95
N ALA A 199 -23.54 -0.08 2.74
CA ALA A 199 -23.96 -0.79 1.53
C ALA A 199 -23.04 -1.95 1.12
N VAL A 200 -21.73 -1.84 1.31
CA VAL A 200 -20.78 -2.85 0.84
C VAL A 200 -20.59 -3.90 1.94
N ARG A 201 -21.16 -5.09 1.72
CA ARG A 201 -21.08 -6.22 2.67
C ARG A 201 -19.77 -7.01 2.49
N ALA A 202 -18.64 -6.35 2.73
CA ALA A 202 -17.30 -6.94 2.73
C ALA A 202 -16.38 -6.14 3.66
N PRO A 203 -15.24 -6.70 4.12
CA PRO A 203 -14.19 -5.91 4.74
C PRO A 203 -13.80 -4.71 3.86
N LEU A 204 -13.63 -3.54 4.48
CA LEU A 204 -13.30 -2.32 3.76
C LEU A 204 -11.89 -1.84 4.07
N LEU A 205 -11.25 -1.30 3.04
CA LEU A 205 -10.02 -0.54 3.12
C LEU A 205 -10.31 0.94 2.86
N ILE A 206 -9.66 1.83 3.62
CA ILE A 206 -9.67 3.27 3.38
C ILE A 206 -8.26 3.83 3.26
N ASN A 207 -8.09 4.76 2.33
CA ASN A 207 -6.87 5.55 2.15
C ASN A 207 -7.01 6.88 2.90
N MET A 208 -6.13 7.14 3.88
CA MET A 208 -6.27 8.30 4.76
C MET A 208 -4.91 8.94 5.08
N PHE A 209 -4.77 10.22 4.74
CA PHE A 209 -3.60 11.02 5.09
C PHE A 209 -3.95 12.52 5.07
N TRP A 210 -3.13 13.34 5.73
CA TRP A 210 -3.39 14.78 5.85
C TRP A 210 -3.27 15.51 4.50
N GLY A 211 -4.32 16.23 4.11
CA GLY A 211 -4.37 17.00 2.86
C GLY A 211 -4.80 16.19 1.63
N GLY A 212 -5.26 14.95 1.82
CA GLY A 212 -5.93 14.18 0.78
C GLY A 212 -7.36 14.64 0.49
N LYS A 213 -8.02 14.02 -0.49
CA LYS A 213 -9.43 14.28 -0.84
C LYS A 213 -10.42 13.73 0.20
N THR A 214 -10.00 12.71 0.97
CA THR A 214 -10.80 12.07 2.01
C THR A 214 -10.58 12.74 3.36
N PRO A 215 -11.64 13.14 4.09
CA PRO A 215 -11.49 13.74 5.40
C PRO A 215 -10.90 12.74 6.40
N LEU A 216 -10.14 13.25 7.37
CA LEU A 216 -9.64 12.42 8.46
C LEU A 216 -10.78 11.96 9.36
N VAL A 217 -10.81 10.66 9.64
CA VAL A 217 -11.76 10.03 10.56
C VAL A 217 -10.96 9.25 11.60
N PRO A 218 -11.30 9.36 12.90
CA PRO A 218 -10.59 8.61 13.93
C PRO A 218 -10.62 7.09 13.70
N PRO A 219 -9.52 6.36 13.94
CA PRO A 219 -9.44 4.91 13.74
C PRO A 219 -10.57 4.11 14.40
N GLU A 220 -10.98 4.49 15.61
CA GLU A 220 -12.07 3.86 16.35
C GLU A 220 -13.42 4.00 15.64
N ARG A 221 -13.67 5.14 14.97
CA ARG A 221 -14.89 5.36 14.20
C ARG A 221 -14.87 4.51 12.94
N LEU A 222 -13.74 4.44 12.24
CA LEU A 222 -13.58 3.58 11.06
C LEU A 222 -13.80 2.10 11.41
N ALA A 223 -13.22 1.62 12.51
CA ALA A 223 -13.41 0.26 13.00
C ALA A 223 -14.89 -0.05 13.28
N ALA A 224 -15.60 0.88 13.94
CA ALA A 224 -17.03 0.77 14.24
C ALA A 224 -17.91 0.76 12.98
N LEU A 225 -17.48 1.43 11.91
CA LEU A 225 -18.14 1.40 10.61
C LEU A 225 -17.85 0.13 9.80
N GLY A 226 -16.96 -0.76 10.27
CA GLY A 226 -16.65 -2.00 9.58
C GLY A 226 -15.44 -1.92 8.65
N TYR A 227 -14.72 -0.79 8.61
CA TYR A 227 -13.40 -0.76 7.99
C TYR A 227 -12.44 -1.64 8.79
N ARG A 228 -11.58 -2.35 8.06
CA ARG A 228 -10.60 -3.29 8.63
C ARG A 228 -9.17 -2.91 8.30
N ILE A 229 -8.97 -2.14 7.23
CA ILE A 229 -7.64 -1.65 6.84
C ILE A 229 -7.70 -0.13 6.62
N MET A 230 -6.73 0.58 7.16
CA MET A 230 -6.43 1.96 6.80
C MET A 230 -4.99 2.03 6.28
N ILE A 231 -4.82 2.53 5.07
CA ILE A 231 -3.48 2.80 4.53
C ILE A 231 -3.15 4.29 4.66
N VAL A 232 -1.89 4.58 4.97
CA VAL A 232 -1.33 5.94 5.00
C VAL A 232 -0.18 6.00 3.98
N PRO A 233 -0.49 6.08 2.67
CA PRO A 233 0.42 5.63 1.62
C PRO A 233 1.62 6.54 1.36
N SER A 234 1.55 7.83 1.72
CA SER A 234 2.52 8.84 1.27
C SER A 234 3.23 9.62 2.38
N ASP A 235 2.76 9.58 3.63
CA ASP A 235 3.22 10.54 4.64
C ASP A 235 4.69 10.34 5.06
N LEU A 236 5.18 9.09 5.13
CA LEU A 236 6.61 8.81 5.38
C LEU A 236 7.48 9.40 4.27
N GLN A 237 7.08 9.24 3.00
CA GLN A 237 7.80 9.82 1.87
C GLN A 237 7.75 11.35 1.88
N ARG A 238 6.59 11.94 2.19
CA ARG A 238 6.44 13.41 2.27
C ARG A 238 7.34 14.00 3.36
N ALA A 239 7.41 13.36 4.52
CA ALA A 239 8.32 13.74 5.60
C ALA A 239 9.79 13.63 5.15
N ALA A 240 10.17 12.52 4.51
CA ALA A 240 11.52 12.32 3.97
C ALA A 240 11.90 13.39 2.94
N ILE A 241 11.00 13.72 1.99
CA ILE A 241 11.22 14.78 1.00
C ILE A 241 11.52 16.11 1.69
N ARG A 242 10.73 16.48 2.70
CA ARG A 242 10.94 17.74 3.43
C ARG A 242 12.28 17.77 4.16
N ALA A 243 12.66 16.68 4.82
CA ALA A 243 13.95 16.56 5.50
C ALA A 243 15.12 16.67 4.50
N MET A 244 15.05 15.93 3.39
CA MET A 244 16.08 15.98 2.33
C MET A 244 16.22 17.37 1.72
N GLN A 245 15.11 18.08 1.45
CA GLN A 245 15.14 19.45 0.94
C GLN A 245 15.86 20.41 1.90
N ARG A 246 15.60 20.28 3.21
CA ARG A 246 16.25 21.12 4.23
C ARG A 246 17.75 20.82 4.34
N ALA A 247 18.13 19.54 4.36
CA ALA A 247 19.54 19.15 4.37
C ALA A 247 20.29 19.65 3.12
N ALA A 248 19.69 19.48 1.94
CA ALA A 248 20.28 19.96 0.68
C ALA A 248 20.45 21.49 0.67
N ALA A 249 19.48 22.23 1.21
CA ALA A 249 19.57 23.68 1.33
C ALA A 249 20.72 24.11 2.27
N ALA A 250 20.85 23.46 3.44
CA ALA A 250 21.93 23.75 4.39
C ALA A 250 23.31 23.44 3.79
N ILE A 251 23.47 22.29 3.13
CA ILE A 251 24.73 21.94 2.44
C ILE A 251 25.07 22.98 1.37
N ARG A 252 24.09 23.42 0.58
CA ARG A 252 24.31 24.43 -0.46
C ARG A 252 24.72 25.78 0.12
N GLN A 253 24.15 26.17 1.25
CA GLN A 253 24.38 27.46 1.88
C GLN A 253 25.69 27.51 2.67
N ASP A 254 25.93 26.49 3.51
CA ASP A 254 26.96 26.51 4.55
C ASP A 254 28.07 25.45 4.32
N GLY A 255 27.93 24.60 3.30
CA GLY A 255 28.86 23.50 3.01
C GLY A 255 28.74 22.32 3.97
N ASN A 256 27.79 22.34 4.91
CA ASN A 256 27.58 21.31 5.93
C ASN A 256 26.14 21.36 6.50
N THR A 257 25.80 20.46 7.42
CA THR A 257 24.47 20.37 8.06
C THR A 257 24.51 20.58 9.58
N ALA A 258 25.54 21.25 10.14
CA ALA A 258 25.70 21.41 11.58
C ALA A 258 24.48 22.09 12.24
N ALA A 259 23.84 23.04 11.55
CA ALA A 259 22.61 23.70 12.01
C ALA A 259 21.38 22.77 12.11
N LEU A 260 21.46 21.56 11.56
CA LEU A 260 20.39 20.55 11.58
C LEU A 260 20.75 19.34 12.44
N ALA A 261 21.83 19.40 13.24
CA ALA A 261 22.33 18.26 14.01
C ALA A 261 21.26 17.60 14.89
N ASP A 262 20.43 18.39 15.58
CA ASP A 262 19.36 17.90 16.45
C ASP A 262 18.13 17.36 15.69
N GLU A 263 18.08 17.54 14.37
CA GLU A 263 17.00 17.08 13.49
C GLU A 263 17.40 15.85 12.65
N MET A 264 18.66 15.43 12.75
CA MET A 264 19.21 14.32 12.00
C MET A 264 19.52 13.16 12.94
N VAL A 265 19.25 11.94 12.46
CA VAL A 265 19.73 10.75 13.16
C VAL A 265 21.26 10.76 13.23
N SER A 266 21.80 10.40 14.39
CA SER A 266 23.21 10.16 14.59
C SER A 266 23.68 8.97 13.73
N PHE A 267 25.00 8.82 13.58
CA PHE A 267 25.58 7.66 12.91
C PHE A 267 25.12 6.35 13.55
N ALA A 268 25.14 6.26 14.88
CA ALA A 268 24.74 5.06 15.61
C ALA A 268 23.26 4.72 15.40
N GLU A 269 22.37 5.71 15.46
CA GLU A 269 20.94 5.49 15.18
C GLU A 269 20.71 5.03 13.73
N ARG A 270 21.45 5.58 12.77
CA ARG A 270 21.37 5.16 11.36
C ARG A 270 21.73 3.69 11.18
N GLU A 271 22.82 3.23 11.81
CA GLU A 271 23.26 1.83 11.75
C GLU A 271 22.29 0.89 12.50
N GLN A 272 21.71 1.37 13.61
CA GLN A 272 20.68 0.62 14.34
C GLN A 272 19.44 0.39 13.47
N VAL A 273 18.98 1.41 12.73
CA VAL A 273 17.79 1.30 11.88
C VAL A 273 17.95 0.23 10.80
N ILE A 274 19.15 0.02 10.24
CA ILE A 274 19.37 -0.98 9.18
C ILE A 274 19.74 -2.38 9.69
N GLY A 275 19.84 -2.55 11.01
CA GLY A 275 20.14 -3.82 11.65
C GLY A 275 21.62 -4.20 11.66
N ALA A 276 22.53 -3.23 11.74
CA ALA A 276 23.95 -3.49 11.90
C ALA A 276 24.28 -4.30 13.18
N PRO A 277 23.68 -4.04 14.36
CA PRO A 277 23.98 -4.81 15.57
C PRO A 277 23.70 -6.32 15.45
N GLU A 278 22.66 -6.70 14.70
CA GLU A 278 22.32 -8.09 14.42
C GLU A 278 23.39 -8.75 13.54
N VAL A 279 23.88 -8.03 12.53
CA VAL A 279 24.96 -8.51 11.66
C VAL A 279 26.25 -8.67 12.46
N GLU A 280 26.61 -7.72 13.30
CA GLU A 280 27.78 -7.83 14.19
C GLU A 280 27.70 -9.05 15.11
N THR A 281 26.50 -9.33 15.63
CA THR A 281 26.25 -10.52 16.46
C THR A 281 26.45 -11.81 15.66
N LEU A 282 25.97 -11.85 14.40
CA LEU A 282 26.17 -12.98 13.51
C LEU A 282 27.66 -13.15 13.13
N GLN A 283 28.37 -12.06 12.87
CA GLN A 283 29.81 -12.10 12.57
C GLN A 283 30.58 -12.72 13.74
N LYS A 284 30.34 -12.26 14.98
CA LYS A 284 30.97 -12.86 16.18
C LYS A 284 30.67 -14.35 16.36
N ARG A 285 29.56 -14.84 15.80
CA ARG A 285 29.12 -16.23 15.91
C ARG A 285 29.71 -17.13 14.81
N PHE A 286 29.91 -16.61 13.61
CA PHE A 286 30.19 -17.41 12.42
C PHE A 286 31.54 -17.12 11.75
N LEU A 287 32.24 -16.06 12.15
CA LEU A 287 33.61 -15.72 11.73
C LEU A 287 34.55 -15.83 12.93
#